data_AF-A0A968GKM4-F1
#
_entry.id   AF-A0A968GKM4-F1
#
_cell.length_a   1.000
_cell.length_b   1.000
_cell.length_c   1.000
_cell.angle_alpha   90.00
_cell.angle_beta   90.00
_cell.angle_gamma   90.00
#
_symmetry.space_group_name_H-M   'P 1'
#
loop_
_entity.id
_entity.type
_entity.pdbx_description
1 polymer ?
#
loop_
_entity_poly.entity_id
_entity_poly.type
_entity_poly.pdbx_seq_one_letter_code
_entity_poly.pdbx_strand_id
1 'polypeptide(L)'
;MNKFEIQPKDFNDKMQQLKACAENVPSNISFRKVDTSAGPLGLFKHKVTGEELNSLTRDVQDAFIEVNKRQIESVKNLELVYDTINTLDKEYITGIVGALNAAEEASNQAIESAKIALETSKRAQENGEKIEGNSQKIAKTVAVQEQTIEVLISGLDKLEDRIDNTITMQETTIRQLHDGIQEYQRNIASAISQQEALSAQIQENVTQFMNSTTAIIAEHQAVIDAVTKEKSDLKNQVSDIASFQKQSLDFLHDGVKSLRNGLEQEILRIGRLGEQLSKQEELTKEQFCDFMRLLSQQESTVAQLIEQKAQEFTQEMHQYKVNSEKDTKLILDNMQQNIDTITQKNSTLSQSITRAYQVAIGAGLLGAGSIVLSIFGII
;
A
#
# COMPACT_ATOMS: atom_id res chain seq x y z
N MET A 1 -21.22 108.03 72.54
CA MET A 1 -21.62 109.40 72.15
C MET A 1 -21.97 110.18 73.41
N ASN A 2 -21.09 111.10 73.84
CA ASN A 2 -21.50 112.14 74.79
C ASN A 2 -22.15 113.26 73.99
N LYS A 3 -23.36 113.64 74.37
CA LYS A 3 -24.11 114.72 73.73
C LYS A 3 -23.51 116.04 74.17
N PHE A 4 -22.72 116.70 73.30
CA PHE A 4 -22.23 118.06 73.55
C PHE A 4 -23.40 119.04 73.43
N GLU A 5 -24.11 119.19 74.54
CA GLU A 5 -25.20 120.15 74.69
C GLU A 5 -24.60 121.45 75.25
N ILE A 6 -24.54 122.48 74.40
CA ILE A 6 -24.14 123.82 74.84
C ILE A 6 -25.25 124.29 75.80
N GLN A 7 -24.91 124.49 77.07
CA GLN A 7 -25.84 124.86 78.16
C GLN A 7 -25.68 126.36 78.45
N PRO A 8 -26.45 127.25 77.80
CA PRO A 8 -26.10 128.67 77.65
C PRO A 8 -26.61 129.53 78.82
N LYS A 9 -26.71 128.93 80.00
CA LYS A 9 -27.55 129.45 81.09
C LYS A 9 -27.03 130.81 81.55
N ASP A 10 -25.73 130.90 81.80
CA ASP A 10 -25.10 132.10 82.34
C ASP A 10 -25.10 133.27 81.33
N PHE A 11 -25.01 132.98 80.03
CA PHE A 11 -25.18 133.99 78.97
C PHE A 11 -26.63 134.51 78.91
N ASN A 12 -27.61 133.61 78.93
CA ASN A 12 -29.03 134.00 78.89
C ASN A 12 -29.43 134.83 80.12
N ASP A 13 -28.95 134.45 81.31
CA ASP A 13 -29.23 135.16 82.56
C ASP A 13 -28.60 136.57 82.55
N LYS A 14 -27.36 136.71 82.03
CA LYS A 14 -26.70 138.02 81.83
C LYS A 14 -27.41 138.88 80.78
N MET A 15 -27.85 138.29 79.67
CA MET A 15 -28.60 138.97 78.61
C MET A 15 -29.95 139.54 79.10
N GLN A 16 -30.66 138.81 79.97
CA GLN A 16 -31.90 139.31 80.58
C GLN A 16 -31.65 140.51 81.50
N GLN A 17 -30.58 140.48 82.31
CA GLN A 17 -30.20 141.61 83.15
C GLN A 17 -29.83 142.84 82.31
N LEU A 18 -29.07 142.65 81.22
CA LEU A 18 -28.70 143.74 80.31
C LEU A 18 -29.92 144.41 79.67
N LYS A 19 -30.91 143.62 79.26
CA LYS A 19 -32.17 144.13 78.71
C LYS A 19 -32.93 145.00 79.73
N ALA A 20 -33.06 144.53 80.97
CA ALA A 20 -33.73 145.29 82.03
C ALA A 20 -33.04 146.63 82.35
N CYS A 21 -31.72 146.70 82.22
CA CYS A 21 -30.96 147.95 82.35
C CYS A 21 -31.21 148.92 81.19
N ALA A 22 -31.25 148.43 79.94
CA ALA A 22 -31.43 149.26 78.75
C ALA A 22 -32.82 149.94 78.68
N GLU A 23 -33.85 149.34 79.29
CA GLU A 23 -35.22 149.84 79.28
C GLU A 23 -35.48 150.97 80.30
N ASN A 24 -34.55 151.24 81.24
CA ASN A 24 -34.73 152.18 82.36
C ASN A 24 -33.88 153.47 82.27
N VAL A 25 -33.77 154.08 81.08
CA VAL A 25 -33.00 155.34 80.90
C VAL A 25 -33.83 156.59 81.29
N PRO A 26 -33.45 157.37 82.32
CA PRO A 26 -34.28 158.49 82.80
C PRO A 26 -34.24 159.74 81.91
N SER A 27 -35.36 160.47 81.86
CA SER A 27 -35.53 161.69 81.06
C SER A 27 -34.91 162.96 81.67
N ASN A 28 -34.88 164.04 80.88
CA ASN A 28 -34.18 165.29 81.21
C ASN A 28 -34.66 165.96 82.51
N ILE A 29 -33.72 166.55 83.26
CA ILE A 29 -34.01 167.32 84.48
C ILE A 29 -34.28 168.78 84.09
N SER A 30 -35.31 169.40 84.67
CA SER A 30 -35.65 170.81 84.46
C SER A 30 -35.75 171.56 85.78
N PHE A 31 -35.07 172.70 85.89
CA PHE A 31 -35.14 173.59 87.05
C PHE A 31 -36.32 174.56 86.98
N ARG A 32 -36.99 174.79 88.11
CA ARG A 32 -37.92 175.91 88.25
C ARG A 32 -37.16 177.23 88.19
N LYS A 33 -37.78 178.29 87.68
CA LYS A 33 -37.24 179.66 87.75
C LYS A 33 -37.85 180.36 88.96
N VAL A 34 -37.08 181.22 89.61
CA VAL A 34 -37.59 182.12 90.67
C VAL A 34 -38.22 183.36 90.04
N ASP A 35 -39.30 183.86 90.63
CA ASP A 35 -40.03 185.00 90.11
C ASP A 35 -39.30 186.33 90.38
N THR A 36 -39.46 187.29 89.47
CA THR A 36 -38.73 188.59 89.52
C THR A 36 -39.66 189.81 89.52
N SER A 37 -40.98 189.60 89.56
CA SER A 37 -42.01 190.64 89.50
C SER A 37 -43.20 190.29 90.39
N ALA A 38 -43.83 191.29 91.02
CA ALA A 38 -44.86 191.12 92.05
C ALA A 38 -46.08 192.02 91.80
N GLY A 39 -47.22 191.63 92.39
CA GLY A 39 -48.51 192.31 92.30
C GLY A 39 -49.25 192.06 90.98
N PRO A 40 -50.55 192.42 90.90
CA PRO A 40 -51.32 192.28 89.66
C PRO A 40 -50.65 193.08 88.53
N LEU A 41 -50.47 192.44 87.37
CA LEU A 41 -49.78 192.98 86.18
C LEU A 41 -48.26 193.22 86.30
N GLY A 42 -47.60 192.74 87.36
CA GLY A 42 -46.12 192.67 87.42
C GLY A 42 -45.39 194.02 87.48
N LEU A 43 -46.09 195.10 87.83
CA LEU A 43 -45.56 196.47 87.86
C LEU A 43 -44.62 196.77 89.04
N PHE A 44 -44.52 195.85 90.02
CA PHE A 44 -43.60 195.97 91.15
C PHE A 44 -42.45 194.98 91.02
N LYS A 45 -41.23 195.39 91.39
CA LYS A 45 -40.09 194.46 91.47
C LYS A 45 -40.29 193.51 92.64
N HIS A 46 -40.38 192.22 92.37
CA HIS A 46 -40.29 191.21 93.43
C HIS A 46 -38.83 191.12 93.87
N LYS A 47 -38.59 191.15 95.18
CA LYS A 47 -37.31 190.69 95.70
C LYS A 47 -37.47 189.20 95.96
N VAL A 48 -36.80 188.40 95.12
CA VAL A 48 -36.60 186.96 95.35
C VAL A 48 -36.29 186.74 96.82
N THR A 49 -37.16 185.99 97.49
CA THR A 49 -37.06 185.67 98.90
C THR A 49 -35.99 184.60 99.12
N GLY A 50 -35.48 184.51 100.36
CA GLY A 50 -34.61 183.40 100.74
C GLY A 50 -35.28 182.03 100.56
N GLU A 51 -36.61 181.96 100.63
CA GLU A 51 -37.40 180.74 100.49
C GLU A 51 -37.50 180.25 99.03
N GLU A 52 -37.64 181.17 98.07
CA GLU A 52 -37.56 180.88 96.64
C GLU A 52 -36.15 180.41 96.24
N LEU A 53 -35.10 181.10 96.71
CA LEU A 53 -33.72 180.72 96.44
C LEU A 53 -33.34 179.37 97.09
N ASN A 54 -33.81 179.09 98.31
CA ASN A 54 -33.64 177.80 98.98
C ASN A 54 -34.44 176.68 98.29
N SER A 55 -35.52 176.99 97.59
CA SER A 55 -36.28 176.01 96.83
C SER A 55 -35.58 175.67 95.51
N LEU A 56 -35.06 176.67 94.78
CA LEU A 56 -34.21 176.42 93.60
C LEU A 56 -32.90 175.71 93.98
N THR A 57 -32.28 176.06 95.11
CA THR A 57 -31.05 175.39 95.57
C THR A 57 -31.32 173.91 95.91
N ARG A 58 -32.49 173.59 96.48
CA ARG A 58 -32.94 172.20 96.67
C ARG A 58 -33.16 171.48 95.34
N ASP A 59 -33.89 172.09 94.38
CA ASP A 59 -34.05 171.51 93.04
C ASP A 59 -32.69 171.21 92.37
N VAL A 60 -31.69 172.08 92.53
CA VAL A 60 -30.33 171.88 92.02
C VAL A 60 -29.59 170.77 92.76
N GLN A 61 -29.71 170.68 94.09
CA GLN A 61 -29.09 169.60 94.88
C GLN A 61 -29.72 168.24 94.54
N ASP A 62 -31.04 168.17 94.45
CA ASP A 62 -31.77 166.95 94.07
C ASP A 62 -31.38 166.50 92.66
N ALA A 63 -31.22 167.44 91.72
CA ALA A 63 -30.71 167.14 90.38
C ALA A 63 -29.26 166.60 90.38
N PHE A 64 -28.35 167.16 91.18
CA PHE A 64 -26.99 166.63 91.30
C PHE A 64 -26.96 165.23 91.93
N ILE A 65 -27.82 164.96 92.90
CA ILE A 65 -28.02 163.62 93.48
C ILE A 65 -28.54 162.65 92.40
N GLU A 66 -29.49 163.10 91.57
CA GLU A 66 -30.05 162.30 90.49
C GLU A 66 -29.03 162.00 89.38
N VAL A 67 -28.23 162.99 88.97
CA VAL A 67 -27.12 162.81 88.01
C VAL A 67 -26.09 161.81 88.53
N ASN A 68 -25.70 161.88 89.81
CA ASN A 68 -24.76 160.92 90.40
C ASN A 68 -25.31 159.49 90.42
N LYS A 69 -26.60 159.30 90.77
CA LYS A 69 -27.26 157.99 90.69
C LYS A 69 -27.22 157.42 89.27
N ARG A 70 -27.61 158.23 88.27
CA ARG A 70 -27.57 157.85 86.84
C ARG A 70 -26.17 157.48 86.37
N GLN A 71 -25.13 158.16 86.85
CA GLN A 71 -23.74 157.86 86.50
C GLN A 71 -23.27 156.52 87.10
N ILE A 72 -23.64 156.22 88.35
CA ILE A 72 -23.36 154.92 88.99
C ILE A 72 -24.08 153.78 88.27
N GLU A 73 -25.34 153.98 87.88
CA GLU A 73 -26.11 153.01 87.08
C GLU A 73 -25.48 152.81 85.69
N SER A 74 -25.02 153.88 85.05
CA SER A 74 -24.35 153.79 83.74
C SER A 74 -23.07 152.95 83.80
N VAL A 75 -22.27 153.05 84.86
CA VAL A 75 -21.08 152.21 85.05
C VAL A 75 -21.45 150.74 85.23
N LYS A 76 -22.44 150.42 86.08
CA LYS A 76 -22.91 149.04 86.26
C LYS A 76 -23.47 148.43 84.97
N ASN A 77 -24.16 149.23 84.17
CA ASN A 77 -24.68 148.79 82.88
C ASN A 77 -23.54 148.44 81.91
N LEU A 78 -22.43 149.18 81.91
CA LEU A 78 -21.24 148.89 81.10
C LEU A 78 -20.49 147.63 81.57
N GLU A 79 -20.35 147.42 82.88
CA GLU A 79 -19.79 146.17 83.44
C GLU A 79 -20.63 144.95 83.00
N LEU A 80 -21.96 145.08 83.03
CA LEU A 80 -22.88 144.03 82.63
C LEU A 80 -22.84 143.72 81.12
N VAL A 81 -22.67 144.75 80.27
CA VAL A 81 -22.38 144.56 78.83
C VAL A 81 -21.10 143.72 78.65
N TYR A 82 -20.03 144.09 79.35
CA TYR A 82 -18.74 143.41 79.24
C TYR A 82 -18.81 141.94 79.67
N ASP A 83 -19.43 141.66 80.83
CA ASP A 83 -19.67 140.30 81.31
C ASP A 83 -20.47 139.46 80.29
N THR A 84 -21.54 140.03 79.74
CA THR A 84 -22.40 139.33 78.77
C THR A 84 -21.62 138.92 77.51
N ILE A 85 -20.74 139.80 77.02
CA ILE A 85 -19.88 139.54 75.85
C ILE A 85 -18.79 138.50 76.17
N ASN A 86 -18.16 138.59 77.34
CA ASN A 86 -17.12 137.66 77.80
C ASN A 86 -17.64 136.24 78.06
N THR A 87 -18.90 136.08 78.50
CA THR A 87 -19.54 134.77 78.65
C THR A 87 -19.90 134.15 77.30
N LEU A 88 -20.34 134.96 76.33
CA LEU A 88 -20.59 134.50 74.95
C LEU A 88 -19.32 133.93 74.29
N ASP A 89 -18.19 134.62 74.45
CA ASP A 89 -16.90 134.24 73.87
C ASP A 89 -16.41 132.88 74.40
N LYS A 90 -16.53 132.65 75.72
CA LYS A 90 -15.96 131.45 76.36
C LYS A 90 -16.74 130.17 76.10
N GLU A 91 -18.04 130.17 76.34
CA GLU A 91 -18.83 128.92 76.36
C GLU A 91 -19.38 128.55 74.97
N TYR A 92 -20.00 129.51 74.29
CA TYR A 92 -20.62 129.24 72.99
C TYR A 92 -19.59 128.95 71.90
N ILE A 93 -18.51 129.75 71.79
CA ILE A 93 -17.51 129.54 70.73
C ILE A 93 -16.77 128.21 70.98
N THR A 94 -16.44 127.89 72.23
CA THR A 94 -15.80 126.60 72.58
C THR A 94 -16.72 125.41 72.29
N GLY A 95 -18.02 125.52 72.60
CA GLY A 95 -19.02 124.50 72.26
C GLY A 95 -19.20 124.30 70.76
N ILE A 96 -19.22 125.39 69.98
CA ILE A 96 -19.29 125.36 68.52
C ILE A 96 -18.04 124.71 67.92
N VAL A 97 -16.84 125.07 68.38
CA VAL A 97 -15.58 124.45 67.93
C VAL A 97 -15.55 122.96 68.27
N GLY A 98 -15.97 122.57 69.47
CA GLY A 98 -16.07 121.15 69.85
C GLY A 98 -17.03 120.36 68.95
N ALA A 99 -18.20 120.93 68.62
CA ALA A 99 -19.17 120.33 67.72
C ALA A 99 -18.66 120.24 66.27
N LEU A 100 -17.95 121.27 65.78
CA LEU A 100 -17.32 121.28 64.46
C LEU A 100 -16.22 120.21 64.35
N ASN A 101 -15.33 120.09 65.35
CA ASN A 101 -14.28 119.08 65.37
C ASN A 101 -14.88 117.65 65.41
N ALA A 102 -15.94 117.44 66.18
CA ALA A 102 -16.64 116.14 66.22
C ALA A 102 -17.35 115.81 64.89
N ALA A 103 -17.90 116.83 64.22
CA ALA A 103 -18.49 116.68 62.88
C ALA A 103 -17.43 116.42 61.80
N GLU A 104 -16.27 117.07 61.90
CA GLU A 104 -15.10 116.81 61.05
C GLU A 104 -14.58 115.38 61.23
N GLU A 105 -14.42 114.91 62.48
CA GLU A 105 -13.99 113.55 62.76
C GLU A 105 -15.00 112.52 62.22
N ALA A 106 -16.29 112.73 62.45
CA ALA A 106 -17.35 111.87 61.91
C ALA A 106 -17.40 111.89 60.38
N SER A 107 -17.19 113.05 59.76
CA SER A 107 -17.10 113.21 58.30
C SER A 107 -15.89 112.45 57.74
N ASN A 108 -14.72 112.57 58.37
CA ASN A 108 -13.50 111.88 57.96
C ASN A 108 -13.65 110.36 58.10
N GLN A 109 -14.26 109.87 59.19
CA GLN A 109 -14.59 108.45 59.38
C GLN A 109 -15.60 107.95 58.32
N ALA A 110 -16.60 108.76 57.96
CA ALA A 110 -17.56 108.43 56.90
C ALA A 110 -16.91 108.38 55.51
N ILE A 111 -15.99 109.31 55.20
CA ILE A 111 -15.22 109.33 53.95
C ILE A 111 -14.33 108.09 53.83
N GLU A 112 -13.57 107.74 54.87
CA GLU A 112 -12.71 106.54 54.81
C GLU A 112 -13.56 105.25 54.75
N SER A 113 -14.69 105.19 55.46
CA SER A 113 -15.64 104.07 55.36
C SER A 113 -16.22 103.93 53.94
N ALA A 114 -16.58 105.05 53.30
CA ALA A 114 -17.09 105.08 51.93
C ALA A 114 -16.00 104.64 50.91
N LYS A 115 -14.75 105.04 51.14
CA LYS A 115 -13.60 104.60 50.32
C LYS A 115 -13.34 103.10 50.46
N ILE A 116 -13.32 102.56 51.68
CA ILE A 116 -13.19 101.11 51.93
C ILE A 116 -14.35 100.32 51.29
N ALA A 117 -15.57 100.85 51.36
CA ALA A 117 -16.74 100.25 50.71
C ALA A 117 -16.61 100.27 49.17
N LEU A 118 -16.15 101.38 48.59
CA LEU A 118 -15.91 101.51 47.15
C LEU A 118 -14.81 100.57 46.65
N GLU A 119 -13.67 100.50 47.34
CA GLU A 119 -12.59 99.57 47.03
C GLU A 119 -13.05 98.10 47.16
N THR A 120 -13.86 97.79 48.18
CA THR A 120 -14.44 96.45 48.35
C THR A 120 -15.44 96.11 47.24
N SER A 121 -16.31 97.06 46.85
CA SER A 121 -17.23 96.90 45.72
C SER A 121 -16.48 96.69 44.40
N LYS A 122 -15.39 97.44 44.17
CA LYS A 122 -14.56 97.29 42.98
C LYS A 122 -13.91 95.90 42.93
N ARG A 123 -13.31 95.42 44.04
CA ARG A 123 -12.78 94.05 44.13
C ARG A 123 -13.86 92.99 43.91
N ALA A 124 -15.08 93.21 44.40
CA ALA A 124 -16.20 92.30 44.19
C ALA A 124 -16.59 92.22 42.72
N GLN A 125 -16.63 93.36 42.01
CA GLN A 125 -16.85 93.41 40.56
C GLN A 125 -15.72 92.72 39.77
N GLU A 126 -14.46 93.05 40.06
CA GLU A 126 -13.28 92.41 39.43
C GLU A 126 -13.25 90.89 39.66
N ASN A 127 -13.78 90.41 40.79
CA ASN A 127 -13.94 88.98 41.07
C ASN A 127 -15.15 88.37 40.32
N GLY A 128 -16.25 89.11 40.17
CA GLY A 128 -17.39 88.71 39.34
C GLY A 128 -17.01 88.49 37.89
N GLU A 129 -16.27 89.42 37.29
CA GLU A 129 -15.76 89.32 35.91
C GLU A 129 -14.83 88.10 35.73
N LYS A 130 -13.96 87.81 36.73
CA LYS A 130 -13.12 86.59 36.73
C LYS A 130 -13.95 85.31 36.85
N ILE A 131 -14.99 85.30 37.67
CA ILE A 131 -15.91 84.15 37.83
C ILE A 131 -16.65 83.90 36.52
N GLU A 132 -17.17 84.94 35.86
CA GLU A 132 -17.85 84.82 34.57
C GLU A 132 -16.89 84.30 33.49
N GLY A 133 -15.69 84.88 33.38
CA GLY A 133 -14.66 84.42 32.44
C GLY A 133 -14.21 82.97 32.69
N ASN A 134 -14.23 82.50 33.93
CA ASN A 134 -13.96 81.10 34.26
C ASN A 134 -15.16 80.18 33.96
N SER A 135 -16.40 80.63 34.22
CA SER A 135 -17.62 79.92 33.83
C SER A 135 -17.68 79.68 32.32
N GLN A 136 -17.39 80.71 31.51
CA GLN A 136 -17.30 80.60 30.05
C GLN A 136 -16.21 79.62 29.58
N LYS A 137 -15.07 79.52 30.28
CA LYS A 137 -14.04 78.52 30.01
C LYS A 137 -14.52 77.10 30.34
N ILE A 138 -15.16 76.92 31.50
CA ILE A 138 -15.72 75.63 31.91
C ILE A 138 -16.75 75.14 30.88
N ALA A 139 -17.68 76.00 30.45
CA ALA A 139 -18.67 75.66 29.43
C ALA A 139 -18.03 75.20 28.11
N LYS A 140 -16.96 75.87 27.66
CA LYS A 140 -16.19 75.45 26.47
C LYS A 140 -15.48 74.10 26.68
N THR A 141 -14.91 73.87 27.85
CA THR A 141 -14.28 72.57 28.19
C THR A 141 -15.31 71.44 28.21
N VAL A 142 -16.49 71.66 28.80
CA VAL A 142 -17.57 70.67 28.83
C VAL A 142 -18.04 70.32 27.41
N ALA A 143 -18.30 71.31 26.56
CA ALA A 143 -18.70 71.05 25.17
C ALA A 143 -17.65 70.24 24.36
N VAL A 144 -16.36 70.50 24.60
CA VAL A 144 -15.27 69.69 23.99
C VAL A 144 -15.24 68.27 24.56
N GLN A 145 -15.52 68.09 25.85
CA GLN A 145 -15.60 66.77 26.48
C GLN A 145 -16.81 65.96 25.96
N GLU A 146 -17.98 66.59 25.81
CA GLU A 146 -19.17 65.98 25.21
C GLU A 146 -18.88 65.48 23.78
N GLN A 147 -18.33 66.35 22.92
CA GLN A 147 -17.93 65.97 21.56
C GLN A 147 -16.86 64.86 21.54
N THR A 148 -15.93 64.86 22.50
CA THR A 148 -14.92 63.80 22.63
C THR A 148 -15.56 62.45 23.00
N ILE A 149 -16.55 62.46 23.89
CA ILE A 149 -17.30 61.26 24.30
C ILE A 149 -18.11 60.71 23.12
N GLU A 150 -18.80 61.55 22.35
CA GLU A 150 -19.52 61.12 21.14
C GLU A 150 -18.60 60.44 20.10
N VAL A 151 -17.42 61.03 19.86
CA VAL A 151 -16.42 60.44 18.95
C VAL A 151 -15.88 59.10 19.48
N LEU A 152 -15.68 58.98 20.79
CA LEU A 152 -15.25 57.72 21.41
C LEU A 152 -16.33 56.63 21.32
N ILE A 153 -17.61 56.96 21.56
CA ILE A 153 -18.74 56.03 21.40
C ILE A 153 -18.81 55.54 19.95
N SER A 154 -18.85 56.45 18.97
CA SER A 154 -18.86 56.06 17.55
C SER A 154 -17.61 55.29 17.10
N GLY A 155 -16.49 55.47 17.81
CA GLY A 155 -15.27 54.68 17.61
C GLY A 155 -15.37 53.25 18.18
N LEU A 156 -16.08 53.07 19.30
CA LEU A 156 -16.35 51.77 19.90
C LEU A 156 -17.36 50.98 19.08
N ASP A 157 -18.47 51.59 18.65
CA ASP A 157 -19.48 50.93 17.80
C ASP A 157 -18.82 50.35 16.52
N LYS A 158 -17.99 51.14 15.85
CA LYS A 158 -17.23 50.72 14.66
C LYS A 158 -16.16 49.68 14.95
N LEU A 159 -15.69 49.57 16.20
CA LEU A 159 -14.74 48.54 16.60
C LEU A 159 -15.47 47.21 16.86
N GLU A 160 -16.63 47.26 17.50
CA GLU A 160 -17.56 46.13 17.70
C GLU A 160 -17.98 45.54 16.34
N ASP A 161 -18.51 46.37 15.43
CA ASP A 161 -18.82 45.98 14.04
C ASP A 161 -17.65 45.26 13.35
N ARG A 162 -16.42 45.76 13.51
CA ARG A 162 -15.22 45.18 12.88
C ARG A 162 -14.81 43.87 13.53
N ILE A 163 -15.00 43.71 14.84
CA ILE A 163 -14.74 42.47 15.57
C ILE A 163 -15.74 41.41 15.10
N ASP A 164 -17.04 41.71 15.08
CA ASP A 164 -18.09 40.77 14.67
C ASP A 164 -17.96 40.31 13.22
N ASN A 165 -17.66 41.25 12.30
CA ASN A 165 -17.36 40.91 10.91
C ASN A 165 -16.11 40.01 10.78
N THR A 166 -15.08 40.25 11.61
CA THR A 166 -13.86 39.42 11.61
C THR A 166 -14.14 38.02 12.16
N ILE A 167 -14.91 37.91 13.25
CA ILE A 167 -15.34 36.62 13.83
C ILE A 167 -16.16 35.84 12.80
N THR A 168 -17.17 36.46 12.19
CA THR A 168 -18.04 35.84 11.17
C THR A 168 -17.25 35.30 9.98
N MET A 169 -16.25 36.06 9.51
CA MET A 169 -15.35 35.64 8.43
C MET A 169 -14.44 34.48 8.85
N GLN A 170 -13.92 34.49 10.07
CA GLN A 170 -13.12 33.39 10.63
C GLN A 170 -13.94 32.12 10.81
N GLU A 171 -15.13 32.19 11.40
CA GLU A 171 -16.05 31.06 11.53
C GLU A 171 -16.41 30.44 10.17
N THR A 172 -16.68 31.28 9.17
CA THR A 172 -16.96 30.82 7.80
C THR A 172 -15.76 30.11 7.19
N THR A 173 -14.55 30.65 7.37
CA THR A 173 -13.31 30.02 6.90
C THR A 173 -13.04 28.68 7.61
N ILE A 174 -13.25 28.62 8.93
CA ILE A 174 -13.11 27.39 9.73
C ILE A 174 -14.11 26.32 9.27
N ARG A 175 -15.37 26.71 8.97
CA ARG A 175 -16.39 25.80 8.44
C ARG A 175 -16.00 25.23 7.08
N GLN A 176 -15.56 26.08 6.15
CA GLN A 176 -15.07 25.63 4.83
C GLN A 176 -13.87 24.69 4.92
N LEU A 177 -12.91 24.97 5.82
CA LEU A 177 -11.78 24.07 6.08
C LEU A 177 -12.23 22.73 6.68
N HIS A 178 -13.19 22.75 7.61
CA HIS A 178 -13.76 21.53 8.19
C HIS A 178 -14.47 20.66 7.14
N ASP A 179 -15.31 21.27 6.31
CA ASP A 179 -16.04 20.57 5.25
C ASP A 179 -15.09 19.95 4.21
N GLY A 180 -14.03 20.67 3.83
CA GLY A 180 -12.98 20.16 2.95
C GLY A 180 -12.19 19.00 3.58
N ILE A 181 -11.87 19.07 4.88
CA ILE A 181 -11.24 17.95 5.61
C ILE A 181 -12.15 16.72 5.62
N GLN A 182 -13.45 16.89 5.84
CA GLN A 182 -14.43 15.81 5.80
C GLN A 182 -14.54 15.18 4.40
N GLU A 183 -14.47 15.97 3.33
CA GLU A 183 -14.45 15.47 1.95
C GLU A 183 -13.18 14.64 1.69
N TYR A 184 -12.00 15.14 2.03
CA TYR A 184 -10.74 14.39 1.89
C TYR A 184 -10.76 13.09 2.69
N GLN A 185 -11.32 13.08 3.91
CA GLN A 185 -11.46 11.86 4.71
C GLN A 185 -12.33 10.80 4.03
N ARG A 186 -13.46 11.18 3.42
CA ARG A 186 -14.31 10.27 2.63
C ARG A 186 -13.60 9.72 1.40
N ASN A 187 -12.88 10.59 0.68
CA ASN A 187 -12.13 10.21 -0.52
C ASN A 187 -10.99 9.23 -0.18
N ILE A 188 -10.26 9.45 0.92
CA ILE A 188 -9.23 8.53 1.42
C ILE A 188 -9.85 7.18 1.83
N ALA A 189 -10.95 7.18 2.57
CA ALA A 189 -11.64 5.94 2.97
C ALA A 189 -12.09 5.12 1.74
N SER A 190 -12.67 5.78 0.73
CA SER A 190 -13.06 5.11 -0.53
C SER A 190 -11.84 4.55 -1.28
N ALA A 191 -10.72 5.26 -1.30
CA ALA A 191 -9.50 4.78 -1.95
C ALA A 191 -8.91 3.54 -1.24
N ILE A 192 -8.92 3.52 0.09
CA ILE A 192 -8.51 2.36 0.90
C ILE A 192 -9.38 1.14 0.57
N SER A 193 -10.71 1.28 0.59
CA SER A 193 -11.60 0.14 0.28
C SER A 193 -11.44 -0.38 -1.16
N GLN A 194 -11.15 0.49 -2.13
CA GLN A 194 -10.82 0.07 -3.50
C GLN A 194 -9.49 -0.69 -3.57
N GLN A 195 -8.47 -0.22 -2.83
CA GLN A 195 -7.17 -0.90 -2.74
C GLN A 195 -7.28 -2.28 -2.07
N GLU A 196 -8.07 -2.40 -1.01
CA GLU A 196 -8.34 -3.68 -0.32
C GLU A 196 -9.03 -4.68 -1.26
N ALA A 197 -10.07 -4.23 -2.00
CA ALA A 197 -10.76 -5.07 -2.98
C ALA A 197 -9.83 -5.54 -4.11
N LEU A 198 -9.00 -4.64 -4.66
CA LEU A 198 -8.02 -4.99 -5.68
C LEU A 198 -6.95 -5.95 -5.14
N SER A 199 -6.50 -5.77 -3.89
CA SER A 199 -5.53 -6.66 -3.24
C SER A 199 -6.09 -8.07 -3.07
N ALA A 200 -7.34 -8.20 -2.63
CA ALA A 200 -8.03 -9.49 -2.52
C ALA A 200 -8.14 -10.19 -3.90
N GLN A 201 -8.52 -9.45 -4.95
CA GLN A 201 -8.61 -10.01 -6.31
C GLN A 201 -7.24 -10.47 -6.85
N ILE A 202 -6.16 -9.73 -6.56
CA ILE A 202 -4.80 -10.14 -6.91
C ILE A 202 -4.41 -11.43 -6.17
N GLN A 203 -4.71 -11.53 -4.87
CA GLN A 203 -4.43 -12.74 -4.07
C GLN A 203 -5.20 -13.96 -4.60
N GLU A 204 -6.48 -13.79 -4.96
CA GLU A 204 -7.29 -14.84 -5.57
C GLU A 204 -6.68 -15.31 -6.91
N ASN A 205 -6.40 -14.38 -7.82
CA ASN A 205 -5.81 -14.68 -9.13
C ASN A 205 -4.45 -15.41 -9.00
N VAL A 206 -3.59 -14.96 -8.09
CA VAL A 206 -2.30 -15.63 -7.79
C VAL A 206 -2.52 -17.04 -7.25
N THR A 207 -3.51 -17.24 -6.37
CA THR A 207 -3.83 -18.55 -5.81
C THR A 207 -4.36 -19.50 -6.89
N GLN A 208 -5.27 -19.04 -7.76
CA GLN A 208 -5.79 -19.83 -8.89
C GLN A 208 -4.67 -20.21 -9.88
N PHE A 209 -3.76 -19.27 -10.19
CA PHE A 209 -2.61 -19.52 -11.06
C PHE A 209 -1.64 -20.54 -10.45
N MET A 210 -1.31 -20.40 -9.16
CA MET A 210 -0.45 -21.34 -8.44
C MET A 210 -1.05 -22.75 -8.42
N ASN A 211 -2.34 -22.89 -8.08
CA ASN A 211 -3.03 -24.18 -8.09
C ASN A 211 -3.01 -24.84 -9.47
N SER A 212 -3.27 -24.07 -10.52
CA SER A 212 -3.23 -24.55 -11.92
C SER A 212 -1.83 -25.00 -12.33
N THR A 213 -0.81 -24.22 -11.96
CA THR A 213 0.60 -24.54 -12.23
C THR A 213 1.03 -25.80 -11.48
N THR A 214 0.65 -25.95 -10.21
CA THR A 214 0.92 -27.16 -9.41
C THR A 214 0.25 -28.40 -10.00
N ALA A 215 -0.99 -28.28 -10.50
CA ALA A 215 -1.68 -29.39 -11.17
C ALA A 215 -0.96 -29.84 -12.46
N ILE A 216 -0.56 -28.90 -13.32
CA ILE A 216 0.19 -29.20 -14.55
C ILE A 216 1.55 -29.84 -14.23
N ILE A 217 2.26 -29.38 -13.19
CA ILE A 217 3.52 -29.99 -12.75
C ILE A 217 3.29 -31.43 -12.28
N ALA A 218 2.22 -31.71 -11.52
CA ALA A 218 1.89 -33.05 -11.07
C ALA A 218 1.54 -33.99 -12.24
N GLU A 219 0.78 -33.52 -13.23
CA GLU A 219 0.46 -34.27 -14.45
C GLU A 219 1.73 -34.59 -15.26
N HIS A 220 2.58 -33.61 -15.51
CA HIS A 220 3.87 -33.83 -16.19
C HIS A 220 4.78 -34.79 -15.41
N GLN A 221 4.82 -34.72 -14.08
CA GLN A 221 5.61 -35.65 -13.28
C GLN A 221 5.09 -37.09 -13.42
N ALA A 222 3.78 -37.31 -13.41
CA ALA A 222 3.18 -38.63 -13.63
C ALA A 222 3.53 -39.21 -15.01
N VAL A 223 3.57 -38.37 -16.05
CA VAL A 223 4.03 -38.76 -17.40
C VAL A 223 5.51 -39.10 -17.41
N ILE A 224 6.37 -38.30 -16.77
CA ILE A 224 7.82 -38.58 -16.65
C ILE A 224 8.05 -39.92 -15.93
N ASP A 225 7.33 -40.18 -14.84
CA ASP A 225 7.45 -41.43 -14.08
C ASP A 225 7.01 -42.64 -14.92
N ALA A 226 5.90 -42.52 -15.65
CA ALA A 226 5.40 -43.56 -16.55
C ALA A 226 6.39 -43.88 -17.69
N VAL A 227 6.91 -42.87 -18.39
CA VAL A 227 7.90 -43.03 -19.46
C VAL A 227 9.22 -43.58 -18.92
N THR A 228 9.63 -43.18 -17.71
CA THR A 228 10.83 -43.70 -17.06
C THR A 228 10.70 -45.19 -16.73
N LYS A 229 9.51 -45.61 -16.27
CA LYS A 229 9.19 -47.02 -16.04
C LYS A 229 9.19 -47.81 -17.35
N GLU A 230 8.47 -47.36 -18.38
CA GLU A 230 8.41 -48.04 -19.68
C GLU A 230 9.81 -48.22 -20.30
N LYS A 231 10.66 -47.19 -20.20
CA LYS A 231 12.07 -47.26 -20.62
C LYS A 231 12.88 -48.32 -19.84
N SER A 232 12.60 -48.49 -18.55
CA SER A 232 13.21 -49.55 -17.73
C SER A 232 12.75 -50.94 -18.17
N ASP A 233 11.45 -51.11 -18.39
CA ASP A 233 10.85 -52.38 -18.82
C ASP A 233 11.34 -52.79 -20.22
N LEU A 234 11.39 -51.85 -21.17
CA LEU A 234 11.98 -52.06 -22.50
C LEU A 234 13.48 -52.41 -22.44
N LYS A 235 14.25 -51.76 -21.56
CA LYS A 235 15.68 -52.09 -21.37
C LYS A 235 15.86 -53.52 -20.88
N ASN A 236 15.01 -53.99 -19.98
CA ASN A 236 15.03 -55.38 -19.51
C ASN A 236 14.67 -56.35 -20.64
N GLN A 237 13.60 -56.09 -21.39
CA GLN A 237 13.23 -56.91 -22.56
C GLN A 237 14.33 -57.00 -23.61
N VAL A 238 15.03 -55.90 -23.90
CA VAL A 238 16.19 -55.90 -24.83
C VAL A 238 17.34 -56.75 -24.28
N SER A 239 17.60 -56.70 -22.97
CA SER A 239 18.59 -57.56 -22.32
C SER A 239 18.21 -59.04 -22.40
N ASP A 240 16.94 -59.38 -22.17
CA ASP A 240 16.43 -60.75 -22.26
C ASP A 240 16.55 -61.29 -23.69
N ILE A 241 16.14 -60.51 -24.70
CA ILE A 241 16.28 -60.85 -26.13
C ILE A 241 17.76 -61.08 -26.49
N ALA A 242 18.67 -60.18 -26.06
CA ALA A 242 20.09 -60.34 -26.32
C ALA A 242 20.67 -61.61 -25.67
N SER A 243 20.22 -61.96 -24.46
CA SER A 243 20.63 -63.20 -23.78
C SER A 243 20.12 -64.46 -24.51
N PHE A 244 18.87 -64.46 -24.97
CA PHE A 244 18.28 -65.57 -25.72
C PHE A 244 18.93 -65.75 -27.11
N GLN A 245 19.21 -64.64 -27.81
CA GLN A 245 19.94 -64.67 -29.07
C GLN A 245 21.34 -65.24 -28.90
N LYS A 246 22.07 -64.84 -27.84
CA LYS A 246 23.37 -65.41 -27.51
C LYS A 246 23.27 -66.91 -27.25
N GLN A 247 22.36 -67.35 -26.37
CA GLN A 247 22.16 -68.76 -26.06
C GLN A 247 21.81 -69.60 -27.31
N SER A 248 21.00 -69.04 -28.21
CA SER A 248 20.63 -69.68 -29.49
C SER A 248 21.83 -69.80 -30.44
N LEU A 249 22.68 -68.76 -30.51
CA LEU A 249 23.92 -68.79 -31.29
C LEU A 249 24.94 -69.79 -30.72
N ASP A 250 25.11 -69.83 -29.40
CA ASP A 250 25.99 -70.78 -28.71
C ASP A 250 25.51 -72.23 -28.98
N PHE A 251 24.20 -72.50 -28.87
CA PHE A 251 23.61 -73.80 -29.20
C PHE A 251 23.80 -74.21 -30.67
N LEU A 252 23.59 -73.28 -31.62
CA LEU A 252 23.83 -73.53 -33.05
C LEU A 252 25.32 -73.78 -33.34
N HIS A 253 26.22 -73.03 -32.69
CA HIS A 253 27.67 -73.22 -32.83
C HIS A 253 28.09 -74.62 -32.36
N ASP A 254 27.64 -75.04 -31.18
CA ASP A 254 27.93 -76.37 -30.65
C ASP A 254 27.29 -77.49 -31.48
N GLY A 255 26.07 -77.28 -32.01
CA GLY A 255 25.42 -78.20 -32.95
C GLY A 255 26.20 -78.38 -34.25
N VAL A 256 26.64 -77.28 -34.88
CA VAL A 256 27.49 -77.32 -36.09
C VAL A 256 28.84 -77.98 -35.81
N LYS A 257 29.46 -77.69 -34.66
CA LYS A 257 30.72 -78.31 -34.22
C LYS A 257 30.57 -79.81 -33.99
N SER A 258 29.47 -80.25 -33.38
CA SER A 258 29.13 -81.67 -33.19
C SER A 258 28.95 -82.39 -34.53
N LEU A 259 28.16 -81.81 -35.45
CA LEU A 259 27.96 -82.35 -36.80
C LEU A 259 29.27 -82.44 -37.59
N ARG A 260 30.10 -81.40 -37.53
CA ARG A 260 31.44 -81.40 -38.15
C ARG A 260 32.30 -82.54 -37.61
N ASN A 261 32.38 -82.69 -36.29
CA ASN A 261 33.16 -83.78 -35.68
C ASN A 261 32.62 -85.17 -36.08
N GLY A 262 31.29 -85.33 -36.19
CA GLY A 262 30.67 -86.56 -36.68
C GLY A 262 31.02 -86.87 -38.14
N LEU A 263 30.99 -85.86 -39.03
CA LEU A 263 31.42 -85.99 -40.42
C LEU A 263 32.91 -86.32 -40.53
N GLU A 264 33.78 -85.69 -39.74
CA GLU A 264 35.21 -86.02 -39.70
C GLU A 264 35.44 -87.50 -39.28
N GLN A 265 34.65 -88.03 -38.33
CA GLN A 265 34.71 -89.45 -37.95
C GLN A 265 34.20 -90.41 -39.04
N GLU A 266 33.12 -90.08 -39.75
CA GLU A 266 32.62 -90.91 -40.85
C GLU A 266 33.54 -90.85 -42.08
N ILE A 267 34.19 -89.72 -42.37
CA ILE A 267 35.27 -89.64 -43.38
C ILE A 267 36.43 -90.58 -43.01
N LEU A 268 36.88 -90.61 -41.75
CA LEU A 268 37.90 -91.55 -41.28
C LEU A 268 37.43 -93.02 -41.37
N ARG A 269 36.14 -93.29 -41.17
CA ARG A 269 35.55 -94.63 -41.34
C ARG A 269 35.52 -95.06 -42.80
N ILE A 270 35.09 -94.19 -43.71
CA ILE A 270 35.10 -94.44 -45.16
C ILE A 270 36.54 -94.68 -45.65
N GLY A 271 37.52 -93.90 -45.18
CA GLY A 271 38.93 -94.12 -45.50
C GLY A 271 39.43 -95.53 -45.13
N ARG A 272 39.11 -96.00 -43.91
CA ARG A 272 39.44 -97.37 -43.47
C ARG A 272 38.72 -98.45 -44.29
N LEU A 273 37.46 -98.25 -44.63
CA LEU A 273 36.70 -99.17 -45.50
C LEU A 273 37.31 -99.24 -46.91
N GLY A 274 37.75 -98.10 -47.46
CA GLY A 274 38.48 -98.06 -48.73
C GLY A 274 39.78 -98.85 -48.68
N GLU A 275 40.59 -98.68 -47.63
CA GLU A 275 41.83 -99.44 -47.43
C GLU A 275 41.57 -100.96 -47.30
N GLN A 276 40.49 -101.35 -46.61
CA GLN A 276 40.06 -102.75 -46.52
C GLN A 276 39.62 -103.30 -47.89
N LEU A 277 38.88 -102.52 -48.68
CA LEU A 277 38.44 -102.91 -50.02
C LEU A 277 39.63 -103.09 -50.97
N SER A 278 40.61 -102.18 -50.95
CA SER A 278 41.83 -102.33 -51.75
C SER A 278 42.62 -103.59 -51.40
N LYS A 279 42.77 -103.91 -50.11
CA LYS A 279 43.40 -105.17 -49.67
C LYS A 279 42.63 -106.41 -50.12
N GLN A 280 41.30 -106.34 -50.13
CA GLN A 280 40.45 -107.43 -50.62
C GLN A 280 40.54 -107.58 -52.15
N GLU A 281 40.61 -106.48 -52.90
CA GLU A 281 40.81 -106.50 -54.35
C GLU A 281 42.17 -107.10 -54.73
N GLU A 282 43.23 -106.72 -54.00
CA GLU A 282 44.59 -107.26 -54.17
C GLU A 282 44.65 -108.76 -53.85
N LEU A 283 44.08 -109.19 -52.72
CA LEU A 283 43.94 -110.61 -52.38
C LEU A 283 43.12 -111.40 -53.42
N THR A 284 42.06 -110.81 -53.98
CA THR A 284 41.23 -111.45 -55.00
C THR A 284 41.99 -111.61 -56.32
N LYS A 285 42.82 -110.61 -56.69
CA LYS A 285 43.73 -110.69 -57.85
C LYS A 285 44.79 -111.77 -57.63
N GLU A 286 45.39 -111.85 -56.45
CA GLU A 286 46.36 -112.87 -56.09
C GLU A 286 45.75 -114.29 -56.18
N GLN A 287 44.58 -114.50 -55.57
CA GLN A 287 43.81 -115.75 -55.66
C GLN A 287 43.46 -116.13 -57.10
N PHE A 288 43.09 -115.16 -57.94
CA PHE A 288 42.81 -115.41 -59.37
C PHE A 288 44.08 -115.80 -60.14
N CYS A 289 45.21 -115.14 -59.89
CA CYS A 289 46.51 -115.51 -60.46
C CYS A 289 46.94 -116.93 -60.06
N ASP A 290 46.79 -117.30 -58.78
CA ASP A 290 47.06 -118.65 -58.30
C ASP A 290 46.15 -119.69 -58.96
N PHE A 291 44.84 -119.41 -59.08
CA PHE A 291 43.89 -120.29 -59.77
C PHE A 291 44.27 -120.48 -61.24
N MET A 292 44.62 -119.41 -61.97
CA MET A 292 45.07 -119.50 -63.36
C MET A 292 46.38 -120.30 -63.51
N ARG A 293 47.31 -120.18 -62.55
CA ARG A 293 48.54 -121.00 -62.52
C ARG A 293 48.21 -122.49 -62.33
N LEU A 294 47.22 -122.80 -61.50
CA LEU A 294 46.77 -124.16 -61.21
C LEU A 294 46.03 -124.78 -62.42
N LEU A 295 45.20 -124.02 -63.14
CA LEU A 295 44.61 -124.42 -64.42
C LEU A 295 45.67 -124.73 -65.48
N SER A 296 46.69 -123.86 -65.64
CA SER A 296 47.78 -124.09 -66.59
C SER A 296 48.58 -125.36 -66.28
N GLN A 297 48.79 -125.68 -64.99
CA GLN A 297 49.39 -126.96 -64.58
C GLN A 297 48.49 -128.15 -64.93
N GLN A 298 47.17 -128.06 -64.73
CA GLN A 298 46.25 -129.14 -65.12
C GLN A 298 46.24 -129.35 -66.64
N GLU A 299 46.19 -128.28 -67.43
CA GLU A 299 46.19 -128.35 -68.89
C GLU A 299 47.45 -129.04 -69.44
N SER A 300 48.62 -128.68 -68.90
CA SER A 300 49.89 -129.36 -69.19
C SER A 300 49.88 -130.86 -68.82
N THR A 301 49.30 -131.20 -67.67
CA THR A 301 49.20 -132.59 -67.19
C THR A 301 48.27 -133.42 -68.09
N VAL A 302 47.13 -132.84 -68.53
CA VAL A 302 46.19 -133.50 -69.44
C VAL A 302 46.80 -133.70 -70.83
N ALA A 303 47.56 -132.73 -71.35
CA ALA A 303 48.25 -132.86 -72.62
C ALA A 303 49.22 -134.07 -72.63
N GLN A 304 50.01 -134.23 -71.57
CA GLN A 304 50.92 -135.38 -71.40
C GLN A 304 50.18 -136.73 -71.37
N LEU A 305 49.04 -136.79 -70.66
CA LEU A 305 48.18 -137.98 -70.58
C LEU A 305 47.55 -138.36 -71.93
N ILE A 306 47.14 -137.37 -72.73
CA ILE A 306 46.61 -137.59 -74.08
C ILE A 306 47.69 -138.16 -75.00
N GLU A 307 48.91 -137.58 -74.96
CA GLU A 307 50.04 -138.05 -75.77
C GLU A 307 50.43 -139.49 -75.42
N GLN A 308 50.49 -139.84 -74.12
CA GLN A 308 50.72 -141.21 -73.68
C GLN A 308 49.65 -142.18 -74.22
N LYS A 309 48.35 -141.82 -74.10
CA LYS A 309 47.26 -142.70 -74.56
C LYS A 309 47.20 -142.86 -76.08
N ALA A 310 47.61 -141.85 -76.85
CA ALA A 310 47.72 -141.96 -78.30
C ALA A 310 48.81 -142.95 -78.74
N GLN A 311 49.94 -143.01 -78.00
CA GLN A 311 51.01 -143.98 -78.26
C GLN A 311 50.56 -145.43 -77.97
N GLU A 312 49.87 -145.66 -76.84
CA GLU A 312 49.32 -146.98 -76.48
C GLU A 312 48.34 -147.51 -77.55
N PHE A 313 47.36 -146.70 -77.97
CA PHE A 313 46.37 -147.08 -79.00
C PHE A 313 47.01 -147.43 -80.35
N THR A 314 48.09 -146.75 -80.72
CA THR A 314 48.82 -147.00 -81.97
C THR A 314 49.48 -148.38 -81.99
N GLN A 315 49.92 -148.88 -80.84
CA GLN A 315 50.52 -150.22 -80.72
C GLN A 315 49.45 -151.33 -80.84
N GLU A 316 48.31 -151.19 -80.16
CA GLU A 316 47.21 -152.18 -80.21
C GLU A 316 46.66 -152.36 -81.64
N MET A 317 46.46 -151.26 -82.38
CA MET A 317 45.97 -151.29 -83.76
C MET A 317 46.91 -152.04 -84.72
N HIS A 318 48.22 -152.00 -84.49
CA HIS A 318 49.18 -152.75 -85.32
C HIS A 318 49.04 -154.27 -85.11
N GLN A 319 48.75 -154.68 -83.88
CA GLN A 319 48.67 -156.08 -83.49
C GLN A 319 47.37 -156.77 -83.96
N TYR A 320 46.26 -156.02 -84.01
CA TYR A 320 44.99 -156.51 -84.55
C TYR A 320 45.07 -156.87 -86.04
N LYS A 321 45.78 -156.04 -86.84
CA LYS A 321 45.94 -156.25 -88.28
C LYS A 321 46.65 -157.57 -88.62
N VAL A 322 47.72 -157.89 -87.90
CA VAL A 322 48.55 -159.09 -88.14
C VAL A 322 47.76 -160.39 -87.92
N ASN A 323 46.85 -160.42 -86.94
CA ASN A 323 46.05 -161.61 -86.65
C ASN A 323 44.97 -161.85 -87.73
N SER A 324 44.30 -160.80 -88.21
CA SER A 324 43.23 -160.91 -89.21
C SER A 324 43.70 -161.50 -90.55
N GLU A 325 44.93 -161.21 -90.99
CA GLU A 325 45.48 -161.74 -92.24
C GLU A 325 45.77 -163.26 -92.15
N LYS A 326 45.98 -163.78 -90.94
CA LYS A 326 46.28 -165.20 -90.69
C LYS A 326 45.04 -166.09 -90.78
N ASP A 327 43.93 -165.66 -90.17
CA ASP A 327 42.68 -166.44 -90.12
C ASP A 327 42.02 -166.54 -91.50
N THR A 328 42.10 -165.48 -92.30
CA THR A 328 41.54 -165.42 -93.66
C THR A 328 42.13 -166.49 -94.58
N LYS A 329 43.41 -166.83 -94.39
CA LYS A 329 44.12 -167.84 -95.20
C LYS A 329 43.68 -169.28 -94.86
N LEU A 330 43.37 -169.55 -93.60
CA LEU A 330 42.95 -170.87 -93.11
C LEU A 330 41.55 -171.28 -93.61
N ILE A 331 40.67 -170.31 -93.85
CA ILE A 331 39.32 -170.53 -94.39
C ILE A 331 39.39 -170.97 -95.86
N LEU A 332 40.31 -170.41 -96.64
CA LEU A 332 40.41 -170.64 -98.08
C LEU A 332 40.80 -172.10 -98.40
N ASP A 333 41.79 -172.65 -97.70
CA ASP A 333 42.28 -174.02 -97.91
C ASP A 333 41.20 -175.08 -97.57
N ASN A 334 40.39 -174.84 -96.54
CA ASN A 334 39.28 -175.74 -96.14
C ASN A 334 38.13 -175.78 -97.17
N MET A 335 37.89 -174.70 -97.90
CA MET A 335 36.85 -174.69 -98.95
C MET A 335 37.24 -175.56 -100.14
N GLN A 336 38.52 -175.55 -100.53
CA GLN A 336 39.01 -176.28 -101.70
C GLN A 336 38.87 -177.81 -101.53
N GLN A 337 39.19 -178.32 -100.34
CA GLN A 337 39.12 -179.76 -100.03
C GLN A 337 37.70 -180.37 -100.11
N ASN A 338 36.67 -179.55 -99.87
CA ASN A 338 35.27 -179.98 -99.97
C ASN A 338 34.78 -180.13 -101.42
N ILE A 339 35.33 -179.35 -102.37
CA ILE A 339 34.93 -179.37 -103.78
C ILE A 339 35.32 -180.70 -104.46
N ASP A 340 36.52 -181.21 -104.18
CA ASP A 340 37.01 -182.48 -104.74
C ASP A 340 36.14 -183.67 -104.28
N THR A 341 35.70 -183.64 -103.02
CA THR A 341 34.87 -184.71 -102.41
C THR A 341 33.47 -184.81 -103.05
N ILE A 342 32.87 -183.69 -103.46
CA ILE A 342 31.54 -183.66 -104.10
C ILE A 342 31.60 -184.26 -105.51
N THR A 343 32.66 -183.95 -106.25
CA THR A 343 32.83 -184.37 -107.65
C THR A 343 32.88 -185.89 -107.79
N GLN A 344 33.53 -186.59 -106.86
CA GLN A 344 33.67 -188.05 -106.90
C GLN A 344 32.32 -188.79 -106.76
N LYS A 345 31.46 -188.36 -105.83
CA LYS A 345 30.16 -189.01 -105.55
C LYS A 345 29.19 -188.97 -106.73
N ASN A 346 29.24 -187.92 -107.54
CA ASN A 346 28.27 -187.73 -108.63
C ASN A 346 28.48 -188.73 -109.78
N SER A 347 29.72 -189.22 -109.97
CA SER A 347 30.04 -190.25 -110.96
C SER A 347 29.37 -191.61 -110.67
N THR A 348 29.23 -191.96 -109.39
CA THR A 348 28.70 -193.25 -108.93
C THR A 348 27.19 -193.37 -109.07
N LEU A 349 26.46 -192.26 -108.90
CA LEU A 349 25.00 -192.23 -108.93
C LEU A 349 24.43 -192.47 -110.33
N SER A 350 25.07 -191.93 -111.37
CA SER A 350 24.60 -192.07 -112.75
C SER A 350 24.59 -193.53 -113.24
N GLN A 351 25.57 -194.34 -112.82
CA GLN A 351 25.67 -195.75 -113.22
C GLN A 351 24.58 -196.66 -112.63
N SER A 352 23.92 -196.26 -111.53
CA SER A 352 22.92 -197.10 -110.86
C SER A 352 21.53 -197.02 -111.51
N ILE A 353 21.16 -195.85 -112.07
CA ILE A 353 19.85 -195.62 -112.70
C ILE A 353 19.67 -196.49 -113.96
N THR A 354 20.73 -196.72 -114.72
CA THR A 354 20.72 -197.50 -115.98
C THR A 354 20.24 -198.95 -115.85
N ARG A 355 20.26 -199.54 -114.64
CA ARG A 355 19.89 -200.96 -114.43
C ARG A 355 18.41 -201.19 -114.10
N ALA A 356 17.69 -200.19 -113.60
CA ALA A 356 16.34 -200.38 -113.05
C ALA A 356 15.25 -200.60 -114.12
N TYR A 357 15.44 -200.05 -115.33
CA TYR A 357 14.36 -199.96 -116.32
C TYR A 357 14.14 -201.23 -117.17
N GLN A 358 14.93 -202.29 -116.98
CA GLN A 358 14.87 -203.51 -117.81
C GLN A 358 13.91 -204.62 -117.29
N VAL A 359 13.26 -204.45 -116.13
CA VAL A 359 12.63 -205.58 -115.41
C VAL A 359 11.09 -205.65 -115.51
N ALA A 360 10.38 -204.58 -115.85
CA ALA A 360 8.94 -204.45 -115.58
C ALA A 360 7.95 -204.92 -116.69
N ILE A 361 8.31 -205.92 -117.52
CA ILE A 361 7.49 -206.31 -118.71
C ILE A 361 6.72 -207.66 -118.61
N GLY A 362 6.80 -208.44 -117.51
CA GLY A 362 5.65 -209.28 -117.11
C GLY A 362 5.86 -210.64 -116.41
N ALA A 363 4.82 -211.05 -115.65
CA ALA A 363 4.39 -212.44 -115.37
C ALA A 363 3.08 -212.51 -114.52
N GLY A 364 2.06 -213.30 -114.93
CA GLY A 364 0.91 -213.81 -114.12
C GLY A 364 -0.26 -212.83 -113.85
N LEU A 365 -1.58 -213.06 -114.11
CA LEU A 365 -2.49 -214.21 -114.33
C LEU A 365 -3.02 -214.99 -113.08
N LEU A 366 -4.11 -214.47 -112.43
CA LEU A 366 -5.07 -215.14 -111.49
C LEU A 366 -4.50 -215.61 -110.11
N GLY A 367 -5.26 -216.02 -109.06
CA GLY A 367 -6.71 -216.12 -108.70
C GLY A 367 -6.90 -217.17 -107.56
N ALA A 368 -7.90 -217.22 -106.65
CA ALA A 368 -9.12 -216.44 -106.34
C ALA A 368 -9.48 -216.51 -104.80
N GLY A 369 -10.77 -216.56 -104.38
CA GLY A 369 -11.23 -216.54 -102.96
C GLY A 369 -11.15 -217.89 -102.18
N SER A 370 -11.40 -218.02 -100.88
CA SER A 370 -12.22 -217.23 -99.92
C SER A 370 -11.86 -217.57 -98.44
N ILE A 371 -12.72 -217.20 -97.47
CA ILE A 371 -12.59 -217.39 -96.00
C ILE A 371 -11.61 -216.41 -95.34
N VAL A 372 -11.89 -215.70 -94.23
CA VAL A 372 -13.14 -215.35 -93.52
C VAL A 372 -14.13 -216.47 -93.17
N LEU A 373 -14.03 -217.06 -91.97
CA LEU A 373 -15.09 -217.96 -91.45
C LEU A 373 -16.27 -217.20 -90.83
N SER A 374 -16.08 -215.91 -90.56
CA SER A 374 -16.93 -215.10 -89.70
C SER A 374 -17.11 -213.69 -90.30
N ILE A 375 -17.90 -213.62 -91.39
CA ILE A 375 -19.25 -213.00 -91.35
C ILE A 375 -19.27 -211.70 -90.53
N PHE A 376 -19.33 -210.48 -91.05
CA PHE A 376 -19.40 -209.84 -92.38
C PHE A 376 -18.93 -208.38 -92.09
N GLY A 377 -18.49 -207.52 -93.00
CA GLY A 377 -18.30 -207.54 -94.45
C GLY A 377 -17.72 -206.16 -94.84
N ILE A 378 -16.93 -206.08 -95.92
CA ILE A 378 -17.37 -205.48 -97.20
C ILE A 378 -17.55 -203.94 -97.04
N ILE A 379 -16.69 -203.06 -97.58
CA ILE A 379 -15.85 -203.11 -98.80
C ILE A 379 -14.42 -202.65 -98.50
#